data_AF-A0A2T2RPV6-F1
#
_entry.id   AF-A0A2T2RPV6-F1
#
_cell.length_a   1.000
_cell.length_b   1.000
_cell.length_c   1.000
_cell.angle_alpha   90.00
_cell.angle_beta   90.00
_cell.angle_gamma   90.00
#
_symmetry.space_group_name_H-M   'P 1'
#
loop_
_entity.id
_entity.type
_entity.pdbx_description
1 polymer ?
#
loop_
_entity_poly.entity_id
_entity_poly.type
_entity_poly.pdbx_seq_one_letter_code
_entity_poly.pdbx_strand_id
1 'polypeptide(L)'
;MRISHKYRFVFLANLRTGSTTVRSILDHYSDIKSVHITQISERFPFYYHISAQELKPIFEERGWDWSKYKKFCVIRNPYDRIVSLYHHSQQMKFKKSSHSPKAQLRFFKERVQYLVDSKKPFRDYVTSISPKNRLTTSLKEFVCDKKGDFLVDDILVFENLTSELQAYCKKIRLEFDSESVPYLNASQNRKFYTKYYDNLTKRRVASMYAYEIEQFGYDFKE
;
A
#
# COMPACT_ATOMS: atom_id res chain seq x y z
N MET A 1 -6.60 -4.15 -4.45
CA MET A 1 -6.28 -4.78 -5.73
C MET A 1 -7.39 -4.49 -6.73
N ARG A 2 -7.07 -4.50 -8.03
CA ARG A 2 -8.02 -4.47 -9.15
C ARG A 2 -7.66 -5.52 -10.19
N ILE A 3 -8.65 -6.21 -10.76
CA ILE A 3 -8.46 -7.09 -11.91
C ILE A 3 -9.40 -6.63 -13.02
N SER A 4 -8.89 -6.58 -14.25
CA SER A 4 -9.68 -6.40 -15.45
C SER A 4 -9.41 -7.53 -16.42
N HIS A 5 -10.45 -8.27 -16.79
CA HIS A 5 -10.41 -9.32 -17.80
C HIS A 5 -10.40 -8.72 -19.21
N LYS A 6 -11.11 -7.59 -19.42
CA LYS A 6 -11.14 -6.87 -20.70
C LYS A 6 -9.75 -6.35 -21.09
N TYR A 7 -9.09 -5.64 -20.17
CA TYR A 7 -7.77 -5.05 -20.41
C TYR A 7 -6.62 -5.96 -19.96
N ARG A 8 -6.93 -7.14 -19.40
CA ARG A 8 -5.99 -8.13 -18.89
C ARG A 8 -4.92 -7.53 -17.97
N PHE A 9 -5.34 -6.78 -16.97
CA PHE A 9 -4.42 -6.27 -15.94
C PHE A 9 -4.77 -6.76 -14.54
N VAL A 10 -3.75 -6.80 -13.67
CA VAL A 10 -3.89 -6.97 -12.21
C VAL A 10 -3.10 -5.87 -11.52
N PHE A 11 -3.78 -5.01 -10.78
CA PHE A 11 -3.15 -4.03 -9.92
C PHE A 11 -3.06 -4.55 -8.47
N LEU A 12 -1.85 -4.83 -8.01
CA LEU A 12 -1.54 -5.19 -6.62
C LEU A 12 -1.31 -3.91 -5.80
N ALA A 13 -2.26 -3.62 -4.92
CA ALA A 13 -2.29 -2.39 -4.16
C ALA A 13 -1.37 -2.49 -2.93
N ASN A 14 -0.11 -2.09 -3.04
CA ASN A 14 0.77 -1.98 -1.87
C ASN A 14 0.27 -0.89 -0.90
N LEU A 15 0.59 -1.03 0.39
CA LEU A 15 0.17 -0.11 1.43
C LEU A 15 0.92 1.21 1.38
N ARG A 16 0.15 2.31 1.42
CA ARG A 16 0.63 3.70 1.53
C ARG A 16 1.51 4.17 0.36
N THR A 17 1.36 3.55 -0.81
CA THR A 17 2.02 3.89 -2.08
C THR A 17 1.07 4.57 -3.08
N GLY A 18 0.06 5.32 -2.61
CA GLY A 18 -0.95 5.92 -3.51
C GLY A 18 -2.02 4.97 -4.01
N SER A 19 -2.07 3.75 -3.49
CA SER A 19 -2.98 2.70 -3.96
C SER A 19 -4.47 3.00 -3.82
N THR A 20 -4.89 3.99 -3.04
CA THR A 20 -6.29 4.46 -3.03
C THR A 20 -6.62 5.24 -4.29
N THR A 21 -5.73 6.16 -4.70
CA THR A 21 -5.87 6.94 -5.94
C THR A 21 -5.88 6.02 -7.15
N VAL A 22 -4.90 5.12 -7.26
CA VAL A 22 -4.82 4.18 -8.39
C VAL A 22 -6.06 3.28 -8.48
N ARG A 23 -6.56 2.78 -7.34
CA ARG A 23 -7.81 1.98 -7.32
C ARG A 23 -9.00 2.77 -7.83
N SER A 24 -9.14 4.03 -7.43
CA SER A 24 -10.25 4.90 -7.85
C SER A 24 -10.24 5.12 -9.36
N ILE A 25 -9.06 5.31 -9.96
CA ILE A 25 -8.91 5.48 -11.42
C ILE A 25 -9.33 4.19 -12.14
N LEU A 26 -8.84 3.06 -11.67
CA LEU A 26 -9.07 1.77 -12.30
C LEU A 26 -10.47 1.22 -12.05
N ASP A 27 -11.27 1.81 -11.16
CA ASP A 27 -12.57 1.27 -10.73
C ASP A 27 -13.57 1.11 -11.88
N HIS A 28 -13.56 2.00 -12.86
CA HIS A 28 -14.45 1.92 -14.03
C HIS A 28 -14.03 0.82 -15.01
N TYR A 29 -12.77 0.37 -14.95
CA TYR A 29 -12.21 -0.62 -15.87
C TYR A 29 -12.06 -2.01 -15.25
N SER A 30 -12.43 -2.17 -13.98
CA SER A 30 -12.16 -3.38 -13.20
C SER A 30 -13.40 -4.22 -13.00
N ASP A 31 -13.32 -5.48 -13.40
CA ASP A 31 -14.32 -6.51 -13.11
C ASP A 31 -14.31 -6.88 -11.62
N ILE A 32 -13.12 -6.91 -11.00
CA ILE A 32 -12.95 -7.29 -9.59
C ILE A 32 -12.35 -6.13 -8.80
N LYS A 33 -13.09 -5.75 -7.77
CA LYS A 33 -12.69 -4.74 -6.79
C LYS A 33 -12.52 -5.43 -5.44
N SER A 34 -11.28 -5.49 -4.96
CA SER A 34 -10.99 -6.06 -3.65
C SER A 34 -11.78 -5.38 -2.53
N VAL A 35 -12.13 -6.12 -1.48
CA VAL A 35 -12.86 -5.65 -0.29
C VAL A 35 -11.97 -5.62 0.96
N HIS A 36 -12.52 -5.22 2.11
CA HIS A 36 -11.80 -5.35 3.38
C HIS A 36 -11.63 -6.84 3.75
N ILE A 37 -10.53 -7.19 4.43
CA ILE A 37 -10.23 -8.60 4.76
C ILE A 37 -11.33 -9.28 5.59
N THR A 38 -12.09 -8.52 6.38
CA THR A 38 -13.23 -9.04 7.16
C THR A 38 -14.49 -9.30 6.33
N GLN A 39 -14.50 -8.94 5.06
CA GLN A 39 -15.64 -9.06 4.15
C GLN A 39 -15.41 -10.15 3.09
N ILE A 40 -14.29 -10.86 3.15
CA ILE A 40 -14.03 -11.96 2.21
C ILE A 40 -14.91 -13.16 2.52
N SER A 41 -15.11 -13.99 1.50
CA SER A 41 -15.72 -15.30 1.60
C SER A 41 -15.01 -16.25 0.63
N GLU A 42 -15.28 -17.55 0.70
CA GLU A 42 -14.78 -18.52 -0.29
C GLU A 42 -15.15 -18.11 -1.73
N ARG A 43 -16.36 -17.57 -1.92
CA ARG A 43 -16.83 -17.08 -3.22
C ARG A 43 -16.17 -15.78 -3.65
N PHE A 44 -15.67 -14.97 -2.72
CA PHE A 44 -15.00 -13.71 -3.01
C PHE A 44 -13.79 -13.49 -2.09
N PRO A 45 -12.64 -14.14 -2.38
CA PRO A 45 -11.46 -14.12 -1.52
C PRO A 45 -10.54 -12.91 -1.79
N PHE A 46 -11.02 -11.88 -2.50
CA PHE A 46 -10.21 -10.76 -2.97
C PHE A 46 -10.22 -9.60 -1.97
N TYR A 47 -9.12 -9.37 -1.27
CA TYR A 47 -9.02 -8.30 -0.26
C TYR A 47 -7.95 -7.25 -0.56
N TYR A 48 -8.04 -6.12 0.15
CA TYR A 48 -7.07 -5.03 0.06
C TYR A 48 -5.67 -5.53 0.44
N HIS A 49 -4.66 -5.13 -0.31
CA HIS A 49 -3.26 -5.44 0.00
C HIS A 49 -2.93 -6.94 0.03
N ILE A 50 -3.73 -7.78 -0.65
CA ILE A 50 -3.33 -9.16 -0.96
C ILE A 50 -2.01 -9.16 -1.76
N SER A 51 -1.06 -10.00 -1.35
CA SER A 51 0.23 -10.15 -2.03
C SER A 51 0.07 -10.91 -3.35
N ALA A 52 1.06 -10.81 -4.24
CA ALA A 52 1.07 -11.58 -5.49
C ALA A 52 1.13 -13.09 -5.20
N GLN A 53 1.91 -13.48 -4.19
CA GLN A 53 2.04 -14.88 -3.76
C GLN A 53 0.70 -15.49 -3.32
N GLU A 54 -0.15 -14.71 -2.68
CA GLU A 54 -1.48 -15.16 -2.26
C GLU A 54 -2.53 -15.07 -3.37
N LEU A 55 -2.44 -14.06 -4.23
CA LEU A 55 -3.41 -13.85 -5.29
C LEU A 55 -3.25 -14.86 -6.43
N LYS A 56 -2.03 -15.26 -6.78
CA LYS A 56 -1.78 -16.15 -7.92
C LYS A 56 -2.51 -17.50 -7.81
N PRO A 57 -2.46 -18.24 -6.68
CA PRO A 57 -3.23 -19.49 -6.53
C PRO A 57 -4.73 -19.27 -6.68
N ILE A 58 -5.29 -18.23 -6.05
CA ILE A 58 -6.71 -17.86 -6.17
C ILE A 58 -7.07 -17.59 -7.64
N PHE A 59 -6.18 -16.95 -8.38
CA PHE A 59 -6.35 -16.62 -9.79
C PHE A 59 -6.41 -17.88 -10.65
N GLU A 60 -5.49 -18.82 -10.41
CA GLU A 60 -5.38 -20.10 -11.12
C GLU A 60 -6.54 -21.04 -10.79
N GLU A 61 -6.98 -21.10 -9.53
CA GLU A 61 -8.16 -21.85 -9.08
C GLU A 61 -9.45 -21.39 -9.78
N ARG A 62 -9.51 -20.13 -10.20
CA ARG A 62 -10.64 -19.57 -10.99
C ARG A 62 -10.55 -19.91 -12.48
N GLY A 63 -9.56 -20.69 -12.88
CA GLY A 63 -9.27 -21.02 -14.29
C GLY A 63 -8.69 -19.85 -15.07
N TRP A 64 -8.19 -18.81 -14.40
CA TRP A 64 -7.56 -17.67 -15.06
C TRP A 64 -6.05 -17.88 -15.16
N ASP A 65 -5.50 -17.60 -16.33
CA ASP A 65 -4.07 -17.77 -16.61
C ASP A 65 -3.31 -16.50 -16.19
N TRP A 66 -2.54 -16.57 -15.10
CA TRP A 66 -1.73 -15.46 -14.56
C TRP A 66 -0.79 -14.84 -15.60
N SER A 67 -0.27 -15.64 -16.54
CA SER A 67 0.69 -15.19 -17.56
C SER A 67 0.05 -14.29 -18.62
N LYS A 68 -1.27 -14.42 -18.85
CA LYS A 68 -2.02 -13.64 -19.84
C LYS A 68 -2.35 -12.22 -19.38
N TYR A 69 -2.08 -11.90 -18.12
CA TYR A 69 -2.34 -10.59 -17.54
C TYR A 69 -1.02 -9.82 -17.38
N LYS A 70 -1.12 -8.49 -17.47
CA LYS A 70 -0.08 -7.57 -17.02
C LYS A 70 -0.33 -7.20 -15.56
N LYS A 71 0.61 -7.55 -14.69
CA LYS A 71 0.52 -7.39 -13.25
C LYS A 71 1.45 -6.26 -12.85
N PHE A 72 0.96 -5.33 -12.05
CA PHE A 72 1.76 -4.21 -11.61
C PHE A 72 1.45 -3.77 -10.19
N CYS A 73 2.40 -3.07 -9.59
CA CYS A 73 2.22 -2.43 -8.29
C CYS A 73 2.86 -1.05 -8.28
N VAL A 74 2.59 -0.28 -7.22
CA VAL A 74 3.27 1.01 -6.99
C VAL A 74 4.12 0.89 -5.73
N ILE A 75 5.36 1.35 -5.82
CA ILE A 75 6.29 1.51 -4.70
C ILE A 75 6.47 2.97 -4.35
N ARG A 76 7.14 3.24 -3.23
CA ARG A 76 7.42 4.58 -2.75
C ARG A 76 8.70 4.55 -1.96
N ASN A 77 9.40 5.68 -1.87
CA ASN A 77 10.49 5.89 -0.94
C ASN A 77 10.13 5.29 0.45
N PRO A 78 10.87 4.26 0.91
CA PRO A 78 10.53 3.53 2.13
C PRO A 78 10.51 4.40 3.38
N TYR A 79 11.38 5.40 3.46
CA TYR A 79 11.43 6.32 4.60
C TYR A 79 10.14 7.15 4.70
N ASP A 80 9.69 7.71 3.58
CA ASP A 80 8.42 8.45 3.52
C ASP A 80 7.22 7.49 3.72
N ARG A 81 7.27 6.28 3.16
CA ARG A 81 6.23 5.24 3.36
C ARG A 81 6.05 4.90 4.83
N ILE A 82 7.13 4.74 5.60
CA ILE A 82 7.06 4.44 7.05
C ILE A 82 6.47 5.62 7.84
N VAL A 83 6.86 6.86 7.56
CA VAL A 83 6.22 8.04 8.18
C VAL A 83 4.73 8.10 7.84
N SER A 84 4.37 7.77 6.61
CA SER A 84 2.99 7.64 6.15
C SER A 84 2.19 6.61 6.94
N LEU A 85 2.79 5.44 7.22
CA LEU A 85 2.19 4.36 7.98
C LEU A 85 2.07 4.71 9.47
N TYR A 86 3.09 5.37 10.04
CA TYR A 86 3.08 5.87 11.40
C TYR A 86 1.87 6.78 11.66
N HIS A 87 1.72 7.86 10.88
CA HIS A 87 0.59 8.79 11.02
C HIS A 87 -0.75 8.09 10.81
N HIS A 88 -0.83 7.17 9.85
CA HIS A 88 -2.04 6.39 9.62
C HIS A 88 -2.40 5.52 10.84
N SER A 89 -1.42 4.87 11.47
CA SER A 89 -1.63 4.04 12.66
C SER A 89 -2.12 4.88 13.85
N GLN A 90 -1.63 6.11 14.00
CA GLN A 90 -2.09 7.03 15.04
C GLN A 90 -3.53 7.49 14.78
N GLN A 91 -3.90 7.76 13.52
CA GLN A 91 -5.25 8.15 13.14
C GLN A 91 -6.27 7.02 13.23
N MET A 92 -5.90 5.78 12.88
CA MET A 92 -6.82 4.63 12.84
C MET A 92 -7.24 4.14 14.22
N LYS A 93 -6.48 4.44 15.29
CA LYS A 93 -6.92 4.21 16.67
C LYS A 93 -8.16 5.03 17.05
N PHE A 94 -8.50 6.07 16.28
CA PHE A 94 -9.65 6.95 16.51
C PHE A 94 -10.89 6.67 15.64
N LYS A 95 -10.83 5.72 14.70
CA LYS A 95 -11.93 5.47 13.74
C LYS A 95 -12.84 4.29 14.05
N LYS A 96 -12.74 3.67 15.23
CA LYS A 96 -13.76 2.71 15.69
C LYS A 96 -14.98 3.47 16.23
N SER A 97 -15.84 3.97 15.33
CA SER A 97 -17.19 4.35 15.72
C SER A 97 -18.02 3.08 15.88
N SER A 98 -18.33 2.70 17.11
CA SER A 98 -19.49 1.83 17.35
C SER A 98 -20.67 2.69 17.78
N HIS A 99 -21.84 2.45 17.22
CA HIS A 99 -23.06 3.25 17.43
C HIS A 99 -23.71 3.06 18.82
N SER A 100 -23.08 2.35 19.78
CA SER A 100 -23.68 2.14 21.10
C SER A 100 -23.26 3.21 22.13
N PRO A 101 -24.20 3.73 22.95
CA PRO A 101 -23.90 4.75 23.97
C PRO A 101 -22.85 4.33 25.01
N LYS A 102 -22.83 3.05 25.42
CA LYS A 102 -21.81 2.52 26.35
C LYS A 102 -20.41 2.51 25.75
N ALA A 103 -20.29 2.26 24.46
CA ALA A 103 -19.01 2.32 23.78
C ALA A 103 -18.56 3.76 23.59
N GLN A 104 -19.46 4.73 23.34
CA GLN A 104 -19.12 6.16 23.28
C GLN A 104 -18.50 6.67 24.59
N LEU A 105 -19.03 6.27 25.75
CA LEU A 105 -18.45 6.63 27.05
C LEU A 105 -17.09 5.95 27.29
N ARG A 106 -16.92 4.70 26.85
CA ARG A 106 -15.62 4.01 26.88
C ARG A 106 -14.61 4.68 25.93
N PHE A 107 -15.04 5.08 24.73
CA PHE A 107 -14.23 5.83 23.77
C PHE A 107 -13.87 7.22 24.28
N PHE A 108 -14.74 7.90 25.01
CA PHE A 108 -14.42 9.17 25.65
C PHE A 108 -13.33 8.99 26.71
N LYS A 109 -13.43 7.98 27.58
CA LYS A 109 -12.38 7.64 28.55
C LYS A 109 -11.09 7.18 27.88
N GLU A 110 -11.13 6.33 26.85
CA GLU A 110 -9.96 5.90 26.08
C GLU A 110 -9.31 7.07 25.32
N ARG A 111 -10.10 8.02 24.82
CA ARG A 111 -9.61 9.22 24.14
C ARG A 111 -9.00 10.22 25.12
N VAL A 112 -9.61 10.42 26.29
CA VAL A 112 -9.02 11.23 27.37
C VAL A 112 -7.76 10.55 27.90
N GLN A 113 -7.79 9.25 28.15
CA GLN A 113 -6.62 8.47 28.56
C GLN A 113 -5.52 8.47 27.49
N TYR A 114 -5.83 8.51 26.18
CA TYR A 114 -4.82 8.66 25.12
C TYR A 114 -4.34 10.10 24.92
N LEU A 115 -5.17 11.11 25.20
CA LEU A 115 -4.68 12.48 25.28
C LEU A 115 -3.71 12.64 26.47
N VAL A 116 -3.87 11.79 27.49
CA VAL A 116 -2.99 11.67 28.66
C VAL A 116 -1.81 10.71 28.39
N ASP A 117 -2.00 9.61 27.66
CA ASP A 117 -1.00 8.63 27.27
C ASP A 117 -0.34 9.06 25.96
N SER A 118 0.84 9.65 26.06
CA SER A 118 1.60 10.19 24.93
C SER A 118 1.53 9.32 23.66
N LYS A 119 1.28 9.95 22.50
CA LYS A 119 1.34 9.30 21.18
C LYS A 119 2.59 8.41 21.13
N LYS A 120 2.44 7.13 20.76
CA LYS A 120 3.58 6.22 20.61
C LYS A 120 4.67 6.93 19.80
N PRO A 121 5.87 7.18 20.36
CA PRO A 121 6.93 7.88 19.65
C PRO A 121 7.27 7.19 18.32
N PHE A 122 7.70 7.98 17.32
CA PHE A 122 8.06 7.43 16.01
C PHE A 122 9.15 6.37 16.12
N ARG A 123 10.15 6.60 16.98
CA ARG A 123 11.21 5.62 17.28
C ARG A 123 10.64 4.28 17.70
N ASP A 124 9.72 4.27 18.67
CA ASP A 124 9.09 3.05 19.18
C ASP A 124 8.21 2.38 18.13
N TYR A 125 7.59 3.17 17.26
CA TYR A 125 6.83 2.64 16.14
C TYR A 125 7.75 1.83 15.22
N VAL A 126 8.85 2.44 14.76
CA VAL A 126 9.81 1.81 13.83
C VAL A 126 10.48 0.58 14.46
N THR A 127 10.88 0.64 15.73
CA THR A 127 11.49 -0.51 16.43
C THR A 127 10.51 -1.66 16.63
N SER A 128 9.21 -1.40 16.75
CA SER A 128 8.18 -2.44 16.85
C SER A 128 7.76 -3.07 15.53
N ILE A 129 8.21 -2.54 14.39
CA ILE A 129 7.87 -3.11 13.08
C ILE A 129 8.48 -4.51 12.98
N SER A 130 7.64 -5.48 12.63
CA SER A 130 8.08 -6.84 12.30
C SER A 130 8.09 -7.02 10.77
N PRO A 131 9.12 -7.65 10.18
CA PRO A 131 9.12 -8.01 8.76
C PRO A 131 7.90 -8.86 8.37
N LYS A 132 7.42 -9.71 9.28
CA LYS A 132 6.24 -10.57 9.04
C LYS A 132 4.90 -9.81 9.05
N ASN A 133 4.90 -8.52 9.35
CA ASN A 133 3.68 -7.72 9.38
C ASN A 133 3.33 -7.25 7.97
N ARG A 134 2.16 -7.71 7.47
CA ARG A 134 1.60 -7.31 6.17
C ARG A 134 1.53 -5.79 5.98
N LEU A 135 1.37 -5.02 7.05
CA LEU A 135 1.26 -3.57 6.96
C LEU A 135 2.57 -2.88 6.53
N THR A 136 3.69 -3.52 6.83
CA THR A 136 5.06 -3.00 6.64
C THR A 136 5.89 -3.91 5.74
N THR A 137 5.24 -4.80 5.00
CA THR A 137 5.89 -5.78 4.13
C THR A 137 6.78 -5.08 3.10
N SER A 138 7.94 -5.70 2.81
CA SER A 138 8.88 -5.23 1.81
C SER A 138 8.35 -5.48 0.39
N LEU A 139 8.93 -4.80 -0.61
CA LEU A 139 8.56 -5.06 -2.01
C LEU A 139 8.66 -6.55 -2.38
N LYS A 140 9.79 -7.21 -2.08
CA LYS A 140 10.00 -8.63 -2.43
C LYS A 140 8.95 -9.55 -1.82
N GLU A 141 8.66 -9.39 -0.53
CA GLU A 141 7.60 -10.16 0.13
C GLU A 141 6.21 -9.91 -0.48
N PHE A 142 5.98 -8.73 -1.05
CA PHE A 142 4.70 -8.37 -1.63
C PHE A 142 4.50 -8.95 -3.05
N VAL A 143 5.57 -9.06 -3.83
CA VAL A 143 5.47 -9.34 -5.28
C VAL A 143 6.20 -10.58 -5.77
N CYS A 144 7.06 -11.20 -4.96
CA CYS A 144 7.76 -12.43 -5.34
C CYS A 144 7.02 -13.68 -4.87
N ASP A 145 7.36 -14.82 -5.46
CA ASP A 145 7.00 -16.12 -4.92
C ASP A 145 7.98 -16.59 -3.83
N LYS A 146 7.83 -17.84 -3.37
CA LYS A 146 8.70 -18.44 -2.35
C LYS A 146 10.15 -18.65 -2.81
N LYS A 147 10.41 -18.67 -4.12
CA LYS A 147 11.75 -18.81 -4.71
C LYS A 147 12.42 -17.46 -4.92
N GLY A 148 11.67 -16.36 -4.81
CA GLY A 148 12.15 -15.00 -5.05
C GLY A 148 11.87 -14.51 -6.46
N ASP A 149 11.16 -15.28 -7.29
CA ASP A 149 10.82 -14.90 -8.65
C ASP A 149 9.69 -13.87 -8.65
N PHE A 150 9.84 -12.83 -9.46
CA PHE A 150 8.83 -11.77 -9.57
C PHE A 150 7.54 -12.31 -10.19
N LEU A 151 6.41 -12.07 -9.52
CA LEU A 151 5.07 -12.38 -10.02
C LEU A 151 4.39 -11.16 -10.67
N VAL A 152 5.08 -10.02 -10.71
CA VAL A 152 4.64 -8.77 -11.34
C VAL A 152 5.53 -8.42 -12.53
N ASP A 153 4.95 -7.77 -13.55
CA ASP A 153 5.66 -7.38 -14.77
C ASP A 153 6.21 -5.95 -14.68
N ASP A 154 5.53 -5.07 -13.93
CA ASP A 154 5.85 -3.64 -13.87
C ASP A 154 5.72 -3.11 -12.43
N ILE A 155 6.64 -2.23 -12.05
CA ILE A 155 6.67 -1.58 -10.74
C ILE A 155 6.77 -0.08 -10.97
N LEU A 156 5.73 0.66 -10.61
CA LEU A 156 5.67 2.10 -10.79
C LEU A 156 6.15 2.86 -9.56
N VAL A 157 6.76 4.01 -9.79
CA VAL A 157 7.31 4.86 -8.72
C VAL A 157 6.29 5.92 -8.30
N PHE A 158 5.94 5.93 -7.01
CA PHE A 158 4.94 6.84 -6.45
C PHE A 158 5.29 8.32 -6.60
N GLU A 159 6.58 8.64 -6.53
CA GLU A 159 7.10 10.00 -6.64
C GLU A 159 6.75 10.63 -8.00
N ASN A 160 6.60 9.79 -9.04
CA ASN A 160 6.22 10.18 -10.39
C ASN A 160 4.86 9.56 -10.80
N LEU A 161 3.98 9.28 -9.82
CA LEU A 161 2.79 8.42 -10.03
C LEU A 161 1.93 8.86 -11.21
N THR A 162 1.74 10.16 -11.41
CA THR A 162 0.92 10.70 -12.51
C THR A 162 1.46 10.27 -13.88
N SER A 163 2.74 10.56 -14.15
CA SER A 163 3.38 10.23 -15.43
C SER A 163 3.58 8.72 -15.59
N GLU A 164 3.99 8.04 -14.51
CA GLU A 164 4.16 6.59 -14.47
C GLU A 164 2.86 5.86 -14.82
N LEU A 165 1.76 6.23 -14.16
CA LEU A 165 0.46 5.60 -14.39
C LEU A 165 -0.08 5.91 -15.78
N GLN A 166 0.08 7.14 -16.28
CA GLN A 166 -0.34 7.50 -17.63
C GLN A 166 0.42 6.69 -18.69
N ALA A 167 1.74 6.56 -18.54
CA ALA A 167 2.57 5.74 -19.43
C ALA A 167 2.18 4.27 -19.38
N TYR A 168 1.92 3.72 -18.18
CA TYR A 168 1.50 2.34 -18.01
C TYR A 168 0.11 2.07 -18.59
N CYS A 169 -0.87 2.94 -18.35
CA CYS A 169 -2.21 2.81 -18.90
C CYS A 169 -2.17 2.81 -20.44
N LYS A 170 -1.38 3.71 -21.05
CA LYS A 170 -1.14 3.70 -22.50
C LYS A 170 -0.53 2.38 -22.98
N LYS A 171 0.45 1.82 -22.26
CA LYS A 171 1.08 0.51 -22.55
C LYS A 171 0.04 -0.63 -22.59
N ILE A 172 -0.97 -0.61 -21.73
CA ILE A 172 -2.04 -1.61 -21.68
C ILE A 172 -3.29 -1.23 -22.49
N ARG A 173 -3.19 -0.20 -23.35
CA ARG A 173 -4.30 0.32 -24.19
C ARG A 173 -5.52 0.74 -23.36
N LEU A 174 -5.27 1.30 -22.19
CA LEU A 174 -6.25 1.93 -21.32
C LEU A 174 -6.00 3.43 -21.35
N GLU A 175 -7.01 4.21 -21.71
CA GLU A 175 -6.94 5.67 -21.69
C GLU A 175 -7.80 6.19 -20.54
N PHE A 176 -7.24 7.11 -19.76
CA PHE A 176 -7.94 7.87 -18.74
C PHE A 176 -7.46 9.30 -18.77
N ASP A 177 -8.34 10.24 -18.43
CA ASP A 177 -7.98 11.65 -18.30
C ASP A 177 -7.30 11.88 -16.94
N SER A 178 -6.00 12.17 -16.96
CA SER A 178 -5.23 12.43 -15.74
C SER A 178 -5.57 13.77 -15.09
N GLU A 179 -6.10 14.74 -15.83
CA GLU A 179 -6.53 16.05 -15.30
C GLU A 179 -7.81 15.92 -14.46
N SER A 180 -8.63 14.90 -14.75
CA SER A 180 -9.85 14.61 -14.00
C SER A 180 -9.63 14.02 -12.59
N VAL A 181 -8.38 13.74 -12.19
CA VAL A 181 -8.08 13.01 -10.95
C VAL A 181 -7.31 13.87 -9.93
N PRO A 182 -8.02 14.64 -9.07
CA PRO A 182 -7.40 15.65 -8.20
C PRO A 182 -6.42 15.08 -7.16
N TYR A 183 -6.55 13.81 -6.79
CA TYR A 183 -5.73 13.17 -5.76
C TYR A 183 -4.38 12.60 -6.26
N LEU A 184 -4.06 12.71 -7.55
CA LEU A 184 -2.77 12.26 -8.10
C LEU A 184 -1.59 13.07 -7.53
N ASN A 185 -1.80 14.37 -7.25
CA ASN A 185 -0.73 15.30 -6.88
C ASN A 185 -0.59 15.57 -5.36
N ALA A 186 -1.51 15.06 -4.53
CA ALA A 186 -1.61 15.41 -3.09
C ALA A 186 -0.40 14.98 -2.23
N SER A 187 0.56 14.25 -2.79
CA SER A 187 1.64 13.64 -2.03
C SER A 187 3.01 14.33 -2.15
N GLN A 188 3.17 15.26 -3.10
CA GLN A 188 4.46 15.87 -3.40
C GLN A 188 5.03 16.73 -2.25
N ASN A 189 4.23 17.04 -1.23
CA ASN A 189 4.60 17.93 -0.12
C ASN A 189 5.19 17.25 1.13
N ARG A 190 5.88 16.10 1.00
CA ARG A 190 6.55 15.44 2.14
C ARG A 190 8.05 15.64 2.22
N LYS A 191 8.53 16.85 1.94
CA LYS A 191 9.92 17.32 2.18
C LYS A 191 10.41 17.24 3.64
N PHE A 192 9.66 16.61 4.54
CA PHE A 192 9.92 16.60 5.98
C PHE A 192 9.98 15.20 6.61
N TYR A 193 9.93 14.11 5.82
CA TYR A 193 10.03 12.76 6.41
C TYR A 193 11.35 12.58 7.18
N THR A 194 12.41 13.28 6.77
CA THR A 194 13.75 13.24 7.36
C THR A 194 13.75 13.63 8.84
N LYS A 195 12.91 14.61 9.22
CA LYS A 195 12.76 15.12 10.60
C LYS A 195 12.25 14.07 11.60
N TYR A 196 11.71 12.95 11.12
CA TYR A 196 11.25 11.86 11.98
C TYR A 196 12.38 10.92 12.41
N TYR A 197 13.47 10.87 11.65
CA TYR A 197 14.47 9.82 11.78
C TYR A 197 15.65 10.24 12.64
N ASP A 198 16.06 9.32 13.49
CA ASP A 198 17.39 9.28 14.10
C ASP A 198 18.24 8.18 13.41
N ASN A 199 19.51 8.08 13.80
CA ASN A 199 20.44 7.09 13.23
C ASN A 199 19.99 5.63 13.45
N LEU A 200 19.23 5.34 14.51
CA LEU A 200 18.75 3.99 14.77
C LEU A 200 17.61 3.61 13.81
N THR A 201 16.59 4.47 13.74
CA THR A 201 15.41 4.27 12.90
C THR A 201 15.77 4.30 11.42
N LYS A 202 16.70 5.18 11.00
CA LYS A 202 17.23 5.24 9.62
C LYS A 202 17.85 3.90 9.23
N ARG A 203 18.75 3.35 10.06
CA ARG A 203 19.39 2.05 9.81
C ARG A 203 18.39 0.89 9.78
N ARG A 204 17.39 0.91 10.67
CA ARG A 204 16.37 -0.14 10.71
C ARG A 204 15.54 -0.17 9.42
N VAL A 205 15.08 0.98 8.95
CA VAL A 205 14.34 1.09 7.67
C VAL A 205 15.25 0.72 6.49
N ALA A 206 16.51 1.16 6.50
CA ALA A 206 17.48 0.80 5.46
C ALA A 206 17.67 -0.73 5.33
N SER A 207 17.81 -1.42 6.47
CA SER A 207 17.96 -2.87 6.50
C SER A 207 16.69 -3.60 6.04
N MET A 208 15.52 -3.17 6.49
CA MET A 208 14.25 -3.81 6.13
C MET A 208 13.89 -3.68 4.65
N TYR A 209 14.24 -2.56 4.04
CA TYR A 209 13.85 -2.21 2.68
C TYR A 209 15.06 -2.10 1.75
N ALA A 210 16.16 -2.81 2.06
CA ALA A 210 17.42 -2.72 1.37
C ALA A 210 17.28 -2.92 -0.15
N TYR A 211 16.49 -3.92 -0.57
CA TYR A 211 16.26 -4.20 -1.98
C TYR A 211 15.61 -3.03 -2.71
N GLU A 212 14.48 -2.51 -2.22
CA GLU A 212 13.79 -1.40 -2.89
C GLU A 212 14.58 -0.09 -2.81
N ILE A 213 15.40 0.10 -1.77
CA ILE A 213 16.33 1.23 -1.69
C ILE A 213 17.39 1.16 -2.78
N GLU A 214 18.07 0.02 -2.90
CA GLU A 214 19.14 -0.20 -3.87
C GLU A 214 18.61 -0.15 -5.31
N GLN A 215 17.56 -0.91 -5.61
CA GLN A 215 17.07 -1.07 -6.98
C GLN A 215 16.46 0.21 -7.57
N PHE A 216 15.89 1.07 -6.73
CA PHE A 216 15.22 2.29 -7.18
C PHE A 216 16.00 3.56 -6.80
N GLY A 217 17.23 3.42 -6.29
CA GLY A 217 18.11 4.54 -5.97
C GLY A 217 17.53 5.49 -4.93
N TYR A 218 16.85 4.97 -3.90
CA TYR A 218 16.29 5.82 -2.86
C TYR A 218 17.36 6.25 -1.86
N ASP A 219 17.77 7.51 -1.96
CA ASP A 219 18.61 8.11 -0.94
C ASP A 219 17.82 8.73 0.20
N PHE A 220 18.37 8.61 1.39
CA PHE A 220 17.95 9.46 2.50
C PHE A 220 18.52 10.86 2.27
N LYS A 221 17.80 11.68 1.49
CA LYS A 221 18.11 13.10 1.30
C LYS A 221 18.08 13.79 2.67
N GLU A 222 19.14 14.47 3.07
CA GLU A 222 19.17 15.29 4.28
C GLU A 222 18.45 16.62 4.07
#